data_AF-A0A011UDI2-F1
#
_entry.id   AF-A0A011UDI2-F1
#
_cell.length_a   1.000
_cell.length_b   1.000
_cell.length_c   1.000
_cell.angle_alpha   90.00
_cell.angle_beta   90.00
_cell.angle_gamma   90.00
#
_symmetry.space_group_name_H-M   'P 1'
#
loop_
_entity.id
_entity.type
_entity.pdbx_description
1 polymer ?
#
loop_
_entity_poly.entity_id
_entity_poly.type
_entity_poly.pdbx_seq_one_letter_code
_entity_poly.pdbx_strand_id
1 'polypeptide(L)' 'MRLMPDFDHVPVPHHPPSEFLSHDAEARTALAPLIETLLDRLVMAGWDRRTAASALMFHAAGQVSALSRVGRPQ' A
#
# COMPACT_ATOMS: atom_id res chain seq x y z
N MET A 1 -6.13 20.61 -14.01
CA MET A 1 -6.86 19.85 -12.97
C MET A 1 -6.01 18.64 -12.60
N ARG A 2 -5.53 18.54 -11.36
CA ARG A 2 -4.73 17.39 -10.91
C ARG A 2 -5.71 16.29 -10.52
N LEU A 3 -5.89 15.28 -11.38
CA LEU A 3 -6.59 14.04 -10.99
C LEU A 3 -5.86 13.49 -9.76
N MET A 4 -6.52 13.52 -8.62
CA MET A 4 -6.17 12.60 -7.55
C MET A 4 -6.59 11.23 -8.07
N PRO A 5 -5.72 10.20 -8.06
CA PRO A 5 -6.26 8.85 -7.96
C PRO A 5 -7.19 8.89 -6.76
N ASP A 6 -8.40 8.40 -6.92
CA ASP A 6 -9.25 8.06 -5.80
C ASP A 6 -8.57 6.95 -5.00
N PHE A 7 -7.61 7.35 -4.16
CA PHE A 7 -7.17 6.55 -3.01
C PHE A 7 -8.36 6.26 -2.08
N ASP A 8 -9.49 6.95 -2.29
CA ASP A 8 -10.76 6.78 -1.60
C ASP A 8 -11.43 5.43 -1.90
N HIS A 9 -11.13 4.80 -3.04
CA HIS A 9 -11.77 3.54 -3.43
C HIS A 9 -10.78 2.38 -3.56
N VAL A 10 -10.64 1.60 -2.48
CA VAL A 10 -10.05 0.27 -2.52
C VAL A 10 -11.19 -0.75 -2.64
N PRO A 11 -11.23 -1.60 -3.68
CA PRO A 11 -12.29 -2.60 -3.83
C PRO A 11 -12.30 -3.56 -2.65
N VAL A 12 -13.50 -3.95 -2.22
CA VAL A 12 -13.68 -4.95 -1.16
C VAL A 12 -13.19 -6.31 -1.68
N PRO A 13 -12.38 -7.05 -0.90
CA PRO A 13 -11.92 -8.38 -1.31
C PRO A 13 -13.12 -9.33 -1.50
N HIS A 14 -13.09 -10.14 -2.56
CA HIS A 14 -14.10 -11.18 -2.78
C HIS A 14 -13.78 -12.45 -2.00
N HIS A 15 -12.48 -12.73 -1.80
CA HIS A 15 -12.04 -13.91 -1.08
C HIS A 15 -11.75 -13.58 0.40
N PRO A 16 -12.13 -14.47 1.33
CA PRO A 16 -11.84 -14.28 2.74
C PRO A 16 -10.32 -14.39 3.02
N PRO A 17 -9.81 -13.81 4.11
CA PRO A 17 -8.40 -13.92 4.49
C PRO A 17 -7.89 -15.37 4.65
N SER A 18 -8.80 -16.31 4.93
CA SER A 18 -8.51 -17.75 5.00
C SER A 18 -7.99 -18.33 3.69
N GLU A 19 -8.37 -17.72 2.55
CA GLU A 19 -7.90 -18.08 1.21
C GLU A 19 -6.73 -17.19 0.81
N PHE A 20 -5.62 -17.36 1.54
CA PHE A 20 -4.48 -16.45 1.51
C PHE A 20 -4.00 -16.09 0.08
N LEU A 21 -3.86 -17.07 -0.81
CA LEU A 21 -3.36 -16.84 -2.17
C LEU A 21 -4.30 -15.96 -3.00
N SER A 22 -5.60 -16.23 -2.95
CA SER A 22 -6.61 -15.45 -3.67
C SER A 22 -6.75 -14.05 -3.07
N HIS A 23 -6.76 -13.96 -1.74
CA HIS A 23 -6.84 -12.69 -1.01
C HIS A 23 -5.61 -11.79 -1.25
N ASP A 24 -4.40 -12.37 -1.27
CA ASP A 24 -3.16 -11.66 -1.58
C ASP A 24 -3.13 -11.17 -3.04
N ALA A 25 -3.60 -11.99 -3.98
CA ALA A 25 -3.68 -11.60 -5.39
C ALA A 25 -4.66 -10.42 -5.61
N GLU A 26 -5.79 -10.43 -4.92
CA GLU A 26 -6.76 -9.32 -4.93
C GLU A 26 -6.16 -8.05 -4.34
N ALA A 27 -5.50 -8.15 -3.19
CA ALA A 27 -4.83 -7.03 -2.55
C ALA A 27 -3.76 -6.41 -3.47
N ARG A 28 -2.94 -7.24 -4.14
CA ARG A 28 -1.95 -6.77 -5.12
C ARG A 28 -2.59 -6.04 -6.29
N THR A 29 -3.69 -6.59 -6.82
CA THR A 29 -4.42 -6.01 -7.95
C THR A 29 -5.03 -4.65 -7.58
N ALA A 30 -5.63 -4.56 -6.39
CA ALA A 30 -6.19 -3.32 -5.85
C ALA A 30 -5.11 -2.25 -5.60
N LEU A 31 -3.94 -2.65 -5.10
CA LEU A 31 -2.85 -1.74 -4.74
C LEU A 31 -2.02 -1.27 -5.93
N ALA A 32 -1.93 -2.06 -7.01
CA ALA A 32 -1.08 -1.77 -8.17
C ALA A 32 -1.23 -0.32 -8.72
N PRO A 33 -2.43 0.15 -9.10
CA PRO A 33 -2.59 1.50 -9.65
C PRO A 33 -2.31 2.63 -8.62
N LEU A 34 -2.56 2.36 -7.33
CA LEU A 34 -2.33 3.31 -6.25
C LEU A 34 -0.83 3.50 -5.99
N ILE A 35 -0.09 2.40 -5.93
CA ILE A 35 1.37 2.41 -5.74
C ILE A 35 2.05 3.05 -6.95
N GLU A 36 1.64 2.70 -8.17
CA GLU A 36 2.19 3.28 -9.40
C GLU A 36 2.04 4.81 -9.40
N THR A 37 0.85 5.32 -9.11
CA THR A 37 0.64 6.78 -9.10
C THR A 37 1.42 7.48 -7.98
N LEU A 38 1.52 6.86 -6.80
CA LEU A 38 2.30 7.43 -5.70
C LEU A 38 3.79 7.49 -6.04
N LEU A 39 4.32 6.42 -6.65
CA LEU A 39 5.71 6.39 -7.10
C LEU A 39 5.98 7.44 -8.19
N ASP A 40 5.09 7.58 -9.16
CA ASP A 40 5.24 8.60 -10.21
C ASP A 40 5.28 10.01 -9.63
N ARG A 41 4.47 10.30 -8.60
CA ARG A 41 4.50 11.59 -7.89
C ARG A 41 5.81 11.84 -7.16
N LEU A 42 6.38 10.82 -6.53
CA LEU A 42 7.68 10.92 -5.87
C LEU A 42 8.78 11.17 -6.91
N VAL A 43 8.74 10.46 -8.04
CA VAL A 43 9.68 10.65 -9.14
C VAL A 43 9.55 12.06 -9.73
N MET A 44 8.34 12.57 -9.96
CA MET A 44 8.09 13.93 -10.43
C MET A 44 8.61 15.01 -9.45
N ALA A 45 8.64 14.72 -8.15
CA ALA A 45 9.22 15.59 -7.15
C ALA A 45 10.76 15.52 -7.09
N GLY A 46 11.39 14.68 -7.93
CA GLY A 46 12.84 14.53 -8.05
C GLY A 46 13.43 13.35 -7.28
N TRP A 47 12.61 12.48 -6.69
CA TRP A 47 13.11 11.29 -6.00
C TRP A 47 13.49 10.17 -6.97
N ASP A 48 14.53 9.41 -6.63
CA ASP A 48 14.82 8.15 -7.30
C ASP A 48 13.67 7.14 -7.06
N ARG A 49 13.22 6.47 -8.13
CA ARG A 49 12.07 5.55 -8.08
C ARG A 49 12.31 4.38 -7.13
N ARG A 50 13.54 3.86 -7.08
CA ARG A 50 13.89 2.71 -6.22
C ARG A 50 13.90 3.11 -4.75
N THR A 51 14.42 4.29 -4.44
CA THR A 51 14.41 4.88 -3.10
C THR A 51 13.00 5.19 -2.64
N ALA A 52 12.17 5.75 -3.52
CA ALA A 52 10.75 6.00 -3.24
C ALA A 52 10.01 4.69 -2.90
N ALA A 53 10.25 3.62 -3.67
CA ALA A 53 9.64 2.31 -3.43
C ALA A 53 10.10 1.69 -2.10
N SER A 54 11.39 1.74 -1.78
CA SER A 54 11.91 1.18 -0.52
C SER A 54 11.36 1.93 0.70
N ALA A 55 11.26 3.26 0.63
CA ALA A 55 10.63 4.07 1.68
C ALA A 55 9.15 3.70 1.87
N LEU A 56 8.42 3.49 0.77
CA LEU A 56 7.02 3.06 0.81
C LEU A 56 6.86 1.72 1.55
N MET A 57 7.67 0.73 1.19
CA MET A 57 7.67 -0.59 1.85
C MET A 57 8.02 -0.47 3.34
N PHE A 58 9.01 0.34 3.68
CA PHE A 58 9.41 0.59 5.07
C PHE A 58 8.26 1.17 5.90
N HIS A 59 7.56 2.17 5.37
CA HIS A 59 6.42 2.77 6.05
C HIS A 59 5.24 1.80 6.18
N ALA A 60 4.95 1.00 5.15
CA ALA A 60 3.90 -0.03 5.22
C ALA A 60 4.18 -1.06 6.32
N ALA A 61 5.41 -1.60 6.37
CA ALA A 61 5.83 -2.53 7.42
C ALA A 61 5.82 -1.89 8.82
N GLY A 62 6.20 -0.62 8.91
CA GLY A 62 6.17 0.17 10.13
C GLY A 62 4.78 0.29 10.74
N GLN A 63 3.73 0.48 9.92
CA GLN A 63 2.35 0.56 10.40
C GLN A 63 1.89 -0.77 11.02
N VAL A 64 2.16 -1.90 10.36
CA VAL A 64 1.82 -3.24 10.90
C VAL A 64 2.56 -3.52 12.22
N SER A 65 3.83 -3.12 12.29
CA SER A 65 4.66 -3.30 13.49
C SER A 65 4.23 -2.40 14.66
N ALA A 66 3.80 -1.17 14.36
CA ALA A 66 3.28 -0.23 15.36
C ALA A 66 1.94 -0.72 15.92
N LEU A 67 1.02 -1.18 15.06
CA LEU A 67 -0.25 -1.79 15.45
C LEU A 67 -0.04 -3.01 16.36
N SER A 68 0.97 -3.83 16.05
CA SER A 68 1.34 -5.00 16.88
C SER A 68 1.83 -4.63 18.28
N ARG A 69 2.34 -3.40 18.48
CA ARG A 69 2.84 -2.92 19.78
C ARG A 69 1.70 -2.39 20.67
N VAL A 70 0.63 -1.88 20.08
CA VAL A 70 -0.56 -1.36 20.79
C VAL A 70 -1.41 -2.48 21.40
N GLY A 71 -1.33 -3.71 20.85
CA GLY A 71 -2.09 -4.87 21.33
C GLY A 71 -1.47 -5.70 22.47
N ARG A 72 -0.34 -5.28 23.06
CA ARG A 72 0.32 -6.05 24.13
C ARG A 72 -0.06 -5.47 25.51
N PRO A 73 -0.89 -6.15 26.33
CA PRO A 73 -1.08 -5.73 27.71
C PRO A 73 0.24 -5.87 28.48
N GLN A 74 0.54 -4.86 29.29
CA GLN A 74 1.70 -4.80 30.18
C GLN A 74 1.41 -5.57 31.47
#